data_AF-A0A529ME57-F1
#
_entry.id   AF-A0A529ME57-F1
#
_cell.length_a   1.000
_cell.length_b   1.000
_cell.length_c   1.000
_cell.angle_alpha   90.00
_cell.angle_beta   90.00
_cell.angle_gamma   90.00
#
_symmetry.space_group_name_H-M   'P 1'
#
loop_
_entity.id
_entity.type
_entity.pdbx_description
1 polymer ?
#
loop_
_entity_poly.entity_id
_entity_poly.type
_entity_poly.pdbx_seq_one_letter_code
_entity_poly.pdbx_strand_id
1 'polypeptide(L)'
;AYDAEFEWLGERDPKPEGVGFYYLDHLTHNVYRGNMDKWWDFYRDLFGFKQIHFFDIDGKITGLVSRAITSPCGKIRIPLNESK
;
A
#
# COMPACT_ATOMS: atom_id res chain seq x y z
N ALA A 1 15.03 -17.50 12.15
CA ALA A 1 15.35 -17.25 10.72
C ALA A 1 15.43 -15.75 10.45
N TYR A 2 14.41 -14.93 10.73
CA TYR A 2 14.48 -13.46 10.52
C TYR A 2 15.46 -12.69 11.43
N ASP A 3 15.57 -13.10 12.70
CA ASP A 3 16.45 -12.45 13.69
C ASP A 3 17.94 -12.51 13.35
N ALA A 4 18.34 -13.44 12.49
CA ALA A 4 19.73 -13.59 12.06
C ALA A 4 20.13 -12.59 10.95
N GLU A 5 19.17 -11.85 10.39
CA GLU A 5 19.38 -10.88 9.31
C GLU A 5 19.69 -9.46 9.83
N PHE A 6 19.61 -9.24 11.15
CA PHE A 6 19.77 -7.91 11.77
C PHE A 6 20.80 -7.93 12.90
N GLU A 7 21.55 -6.84 13.00
CA GLU A 7 22.44 -6.58 14.14
C GLU A 7 21.68 -5.74 15.19
N TRP A 8 21.62 -6.26 16.42
CA TRP A 8 21.06 -5.53 17.55
C TRP A 8 22.02 -4.44 17.99
N LEU A 9 21.56 -3.18 18.00
CA LEU A 9 22.36 -2.02 18.45
C LEU A 9 22.43 -1.92 19.99
N GLY A 10 21.66 -2.73 20.71
CA GLY A 10 21.58 -2.75 22.18
C GLY A 10 21.25 -4.15 22.69
N GLU A 11 20.71 -4.25 23.91
CA GLU A 11 20.23 -5.54 24.42
C GLU A 11 19.16 -6.11 23.51
N ARG A 12 19.26 -7.42 23.25
CA ARG A 12 18.34 -8.11 22.35
C ARG A 12 16.93 -8.12 22.94
N ASP A 13 16.03 -7.40 22.30
CA ASP A 13 14.62 -7.35 22.68
C ASP A 13 13.71 -7.68 21.49
N PRO A 14 13.27 -8.93 21.32
CA PRO A 14 12.42 -9.33 20.20
C PRO A 14 10.98 -8.77 20.29
N LYS A 15 10.60 -8.13 21.40
CA LYS A 15 9.27 -7.53 21.60
C LYS A 15 9.41 -6.20 22.36
N PRO A 16 10.04 -5.19 21.74
CA PRO A 16 10.23 -3.90 22.39
C PRO A 16 8.89 -3.24 22.68
N GLU A 17 8.89 -2.36 23.69
CA GLU A 17 7.74 -1.52 23.97
C GLU A 17 7.40 -0.69 22.72
N GLY A 18 6.14 -0.76 22.28
CA GLY A 18 5.70 -0.09 21.07
C GLY A 18 5.64 1.42 21.23
N VAL A 19 5.89 2.16 20.15
CA VAL A 19 5.86 3.64 20.14
C VAL A 19 4.47 4.22 19.85
N GLY A 20 3.41 3.51 20.21
CA GLY A 20 2.02 3.96 20.03
C GLY A 20 1.37 3.66 18.67
N PHE A 21 2.02 2.86 17.81
CA PHE A 21 1.35 2.33 16.61
C PHE A 21 0.29 1.30 17.00
N TYR A 22 -0.94 1.47 16.47
CA TYR A 22 -2.07 0.62 16.82
C TYR A 22 -2.42 -0.40 15.71
N TYR A 23 -2.55 0.04 14.46
CA TYR A 23 -2.84 -0.83 13.32
C TYR A 23 -2.31 -0.25 12.02
N LEU A 24 -2.19 -1.09 11.00
CA LEU A 24 -1.87 -0.67 9.63
C LEU A 24 -3.13 -0.12 8.96
N ASP A 25 -3.13 1.17 8.64
CA ASP A 25 -4.29 1.84 8.05
C ASP A 25 -4.46 1.52 6.56
N HIS A 26 -3.36 1.60 5.81
CA HIS A 26 -3.27 1.29 4.39
C HIS A 26 -1.82 1.02 3.98
N LEU A 27 -1.64 0.48 2.78
CA LEU A 27 -0.35 0.35 2.10
C LEU A 27 -0.52 0.73 0.63
N THR A 28 0.51 1.26 -0.01
CA THR A 28 0.44 1.69 -1.42
C THR A 28 1.12 0.69 -2.35
N HIS A 29 0.66 0.64 -3.59
CA HIS A 29 1.36 -0.04 -4.68
C HIS A 29 1.69 0.96 -5.78
N ASN A 30 2.97 1.21 -5.99
CA ASN A 30 3.44 1.88 -7.18
C ASN A 30 3.56 0.84 -8.29
N VAL A 31 2.81 1.00 -9.36
CA VAL A 31 2.77 0.07 -10.49
C VAL A 31 3.43 0.70 -11.70
N TYR A 32 3.99 -0.14 -12.57
CA TYR A 32 4.50 0.33 -13.86
C TYR A 32 3.37 0.93 -14.71
N ARG A 33 3.73 1.91 -15.55
CA ARG A 33 2.79 2.59 -16.45
C ARG A 33 2.04 1.61 -17.36
N GLY A 34 0.73 1.80 -17.48
CA GLY A 34 -0.20 0.91 -18.19
C GLY A 34 -0.69 -0.30 -17.38
N ASN A 35 -0.21 -0.52 -16.14
CA ASN A 35 -0.60 -1.67 -15.33
C ASN A 35 -1.61 -1.36 -14.22
N MET A 36 -2.07 -0.11 -14.07
CA MET A 36 -3.08 0.22 -13.06
C MET A 36 -4.33 -0.64 -13.20
N ASP A 37 -4.87 -0.78 -14.41
CA ASP A 37 -6.09 -1.57 -14.65
C ASP A 37 -5.85 -3.06 -14.40
N LYS A 38 -4.68 -3.59 -14.79
CA LYS A 38 -4.30 -4.98 -14.50
C LYS A 38 -4.35 -5.29 -13.01
N TRP A 39 -3.77 -4.41 -12.17
CA TRP A 39 -3.77 -4.61 -10.72
C TRP A 39 -5.13 -4.35 -10.09
N TRP A 40 -5.89 -3.39 -10.62
CA TRP A 40 -7.27 -3.18 -10.23
C TRP A 40 -8.12 -4.42 -10.48
N ASP A 41 -8.07 -5.00 -11.67
CA ASP A 41 -8.82 -6.20 -12.05
C ASP A 41 -8.46 -7.37 -11.14
N PHE A 42 -7.18 -7.57 -10.83
CA PHE A 42 -6.73 -8.58 -9.86
C PHE A 42 -7.45 -8.44 -8.50
N TYR A 43 -7.46 -7.24 -7.91
CA TYR A 43 -8.10 -7.03 -6.61
C TYR A 43 -9.63 -7.06 -6.68
N ARG A 44 -10.22 -6.53 -7.75
CA ARG A 44 -11.67 -6.52 -7.97
C ARG A 44 -12.20 -7.93 -8.16
N ASP A 45 -11.60 -8.71 -9.05
CA ASP A 45 -12.18 -9.97 -9.52
C ASP A 45 -11.90 -11.13 -8.56
N LEU A 46 -10.72 -11.17 -7.95
CA LEU A 46 -10.35 -12.25 -7.02
C LEU A 46 -10.81 -11.99 -5.59
N PHE A 47 -10.82 -10.73 -5.16
CA PHE A 47 -11.05 -10.38 -3.75
C PHE A 47 -12.24 -9.43 -3.52
N GLY A 48 -12.95 -9.04 -4.58
CA GLY A 48 -14.14 -8.20 -4.48
C GLY A 48 -13.86 -6.76 -4.09
N PHE A 49 -12.64 -6.26 -4.29
CA PHE A 49 -12.32 -4.87 -3.93
C PHE A 49 -13.16 -3.88 -4.74
N LYS A 50 -13.41 -2.72 -4.13
CA LYS A 50 -14.16 -1.62 -4.74
C LYS A 50 -13.30 -0.37 -4.82
N GLN A 51 -13.40 0.34 -5.94
CA GLN A 51 -12.84 1.68 -6.04
C GLN A 51 -13.67 2.64 -5.19
N ILE A 52 -12.98 3.41 -4.34
CA ILE A 52 -13.61 4.44 -3.50
C ILE A 52 -13.24 5.85 -3.93
N HIS A 53 -12.10 6.02 -4.60
CA HIS A 53 -11.67 7.31 -5.11
C HIS A 53 -10.70 7.16 -6.27
N PHE A 54 -10.66 8.17 -7.14
CA PHE A 54 -9.71 8.29 -8.23
C PHE A 54 -9.11 9.70 -8.21
N PHE A 55 -7.80 9.79 -8.29
CA PHE A 55 -7.04 11.02 -8.29
C PHE A 55 -6.24 11.11 -9.57
N ASP A 56 -6.30 12.27 -10.22
CA ASP A 56 -5.39 12.64 -11.28
C ASP A 56 -4.62 13.88 -10.82
N ILE A 57 -3.32 13.75 -10.60
CA ILE A 57 -2.49 14.76 -9.95
C ILE A 57 -1.41 15.22 -10.92
N ASP A 58 -1.48 16.48 -11.32
CA ASP A 58 -0.45 17.14 -12.11
C ASP A 58 0.44 18.00 -11.21
N GLY A 59 1.71 17.58 -11.06
CA GLY A 59 2.76 18.42 -10.48
C GLY A 59 3.40 19.31 -11.54
N LYS A 60 4.23 20.27 -11.11
CA LYS A 60 4.88 21.24 -12.01
C LYS A 60 5.87 20.61 -13.02
N ILE A 61 6.36 19.40 -12.76
CA ILE A 61 7.39 18.70 -13.54
C ILE A 61 6.99 17.24 -13.82
N THR A 62 6.27 16.61 -12.89
CA THR A 62 5.81 15.22 -12.99
C THR A 62 4.35 15.12 -12.57
N GLY A 63 3.64 14.06 -12.97
CA GLY A 63 2.27 13.77 -12.53
C GLY A 63 2.10 12.31 -12.13
N LEU A 64 1.00 12.00 -11.46
CA LEU A 64 0.61 10.63 -11.13
C LEU A 64 -0.90 10.46 -11.20
N VAL A 65 -1.31 9.27 -11.63
CA VAL A 65 -2.69 8.79 -11.49
C VAL A 65 -2.73 7.86 -10.28
N SER A 66 -3.76 8.00 -9.43
CA SER A 66 -3.95 7.13 -8.28
C SER A 66 -5.38 6.63 -8.19
N ARG A 67 -5.54 5.32 -7.97
CA ARG A 67 -6.83 4.66 -7.73
C ARG A 67 -6.85 4.07 -6.33
N ALA A 68 -7.67 4.64 -5.46
CA ALA A 68 -7.86 4.12 -4.10
C ALA A 68 -8.91 3.01 -4.10
N ILE A 69 -8.51 1.81 -3.66
CA ILE A 69 -9.38 0.64 -3.58
C ILE A 69 -9.48 0.13 -2.14
N THR A 70 -10.64 -0.42 -1.79
CA THR A 70 -10.93 -0.96 -0.45
C THR A 70 -11.49 -2.37 -0.54
N SER A 71 -11.16 -3.23 0.43
CA SER A 71 -11.71 -4.58 0.53
C SER A 71 -13.19 -4.56 0.92
N PRO A 72 -13.95 -5.64 0.65
CA PRO A 72 -15.33 -5.78 1.09
C PRO A 72 -15.54 -5.62 2.60
N CYS A 73 -14.55 -6.02 3.41
CA CYS A 73 -14.60 -5.90 4.86
C CYS A 73 -14.19 -4.50 5.38
N GLY A 74 -13.77 -3.59 4.50
CA GLY A 74 -13.40 -2.21 4.84
C GLY A 74 -12.12 -2.06 5.66
N LYS A 75 -11.37 -3.15 5.87
CA LYS A 75 -10.14 -3.17 6.69
C LYS A 75 -8.86 -2.99 5.87
N ILE A 76 -8.88 -3.34 4.58
CA ILE A 76 -7.70 -3.27 3.73
C ILE A 76 -7.94 -2.17 2.70
N ARG A 77 -7.02 -1.20 2.66
CA ARG A 77 -7.04 -0.08 1.72
C ARG A 77 -5.72 -0.06 0.98
N ILE A 78 -5.81 0.05 -0.35
CA ILE A 78 -4.63 0.07 -1.22
C ILE A 78 -4.79 1.18 -2.25
N PRO A 79 -4.03 2.27 -2.16
CA PRO A 79 -3.84 3.18 -3.28
C PRO A 79 -2.94 2.54 -4.34
N LEU A 80 -3.44 2.40 -5.57
CA LEU A 80 -2.66 2.01 -6.75
C LEU A 80 -2.18 3.27 -7.46
N ASN A 81 -0.87 3.47 -7.54
CA ASN A 81 -0.27 4.68 -8.13
C ASN A 81 0.47 4.33 -9.42
N GLU A 82 0.31 5.17 -10.43
CA GLU A 82 0.98 5.04 -11.70
C GLU A 82 1.53 6.41 -12.13
N SER A 83 2.78 6.44 -12.61
CA SER A 83 3.37 7.67 -13.14
C SER A 83 2.70 8.07 -14.46
N LYS A 84 2.43 9.37 -14.61
CA LYS A 84 1.92 9.94 -15.86
C LYS A 84 2.97 9.96 -16.97
#